data_AF-A0A2E2D6N8-F1
#
_entry.id   AF-A0A2E2D6N8-F1
#
_cell.length_a   1.000
_cell.length_b   1.000
_cell.length_c   1.000
_cell.angle_alpha   90.00
_cell.angle_beta   90.00
_cell.angle_gamma   90.00
#
_symmetry.space_group_name_H-M   'P 1'
#
loop_
_entity.id
_entity.type
_entity.pdbx_description
1 polymer ?
#
loop_
_entity_poly.entity_id
_entity_poly.type
_entity_poly.pdbx_seq_one_letter_code
_entity_poly.pdbx_strand_id
1 'polypeptide(L)'
;MKIGYKATDENMYCKQQQYELGKEYMVTSDRKVVSVTSIGEGAVEDKSLRICSSSVIHYCNTLEDCFKWYSLGGENRYFKVRIKGRWKDGTGYESNKSCTDHIEFLEEVSKEELDKIVQEKEDREEDDRLKLNLVRDLQNKFPNLIVGGSLALYLQGARLRRLEVEGCGDLDLIHPFWVDLKELDGVAHIDAKNSGNTFDETFTLKGVKLDLSIEPNEKYKIVEFKGNTYKVNPVERILEFKCQYARQKNGQKHKQDIYELIAGK
;
A
#
# COMPACT_ATOMS: atom_id res chain seq x y z
N MET A 1 23.28 16.94 1.03
CA MET A 1 23.52 15.89 2.04
C MET A 1 22.64 14.70 1.70
N LYS A 2 23.19 13.50 1.49
CA LYS A 2 22.40 12.29 1.19
C LYS A 2 22.22 11.47 2.48
N ILE A 3 20.98 11.15 2.78
CA ILE A 3 20.58 10.31 3.91
C ILE A 3 20.05 9.00 3.34
N GLY A 4 20.28 7.92 4.07
CA GLY A 4 19.67 6.63 3.80
C GLY A 4 19.38 5.90 5.11
N TYR A 5 19.08 4.61 4.98
CA TYR A 5 18.78 3.71 6.07
C TYR A 5 19.63 2.46 5.98
N LYS A 6 19.97 1.88 7.13
CA LYS A 6 20.70 0.62 7.21
C LYS A 6 20.11 -0.25 8.31
N ALA A 7 19.84 -1.49 7.97
CA ALA A 7 19.45 -2.51 8.94
C ALA A 7 20.66 -3.37 9.34
N THR A 8 20.62 -3.84 10.57
CA THR A 8 21.57 -4.78 11.18
C THR A 8 20.79 -5.81 11.99
N ASP A 9 21.47 -6.83 12.50
CA ASP A 9 20.92 -7.65 13.57
C ASP A 9 20.88 -6.90 14.92
N GLU A 10 20.43 -7.60 15.96
CA GLU A 10 20.30 -7.12 17.35
C GLU A 10 21.62 -6.57 17.94
N ASN A 11 22.75 -7.10 17.47
CA ASN A 11 24.09 -6.81 17.95
C ASN A 11 24.82 -5.77 17.07
N MET A 12 24.09 -5.12 16.16
CA MET A 12 24.61 -4.16 15.18
C MET A 12 25.57 -4.74 14.15
N TYR A 13 25.47 -6.04 13.86
CA TYR A 13 26.22 -6.65 12.77
C TYR A 13 25.46 -6.58 11.45
N CYS A 14 26.21 -6.29 10.39
CA CYS A 14 25.79 -6.59 9.03
C CYS A 14 26.90 -7.42 8.39
N LYS A 15 26.60 -8.71 8.18
CA LYS A 15 27.59 -9.76 7.86
C LYS A 15 28.62 -9.88 8.97
N GLN A 16 29.90 -9.64 8.68
CA GLN A 16 31.00 -9.79 9.63
C GLN A 16 31.43 -8.47 10.28
N GLN A 17 30.77 -7.35 9.94
CA GLN A 17 31.11 -6.03 10.45
C GLN A 17 30.10 -5.58 11.49
N GLN A 18 30.60 -5.24 12.68
CA GLN A 18 29.83 -4.57 13.72
C GLN A 18 29.88 -3.05 13.53
N TYR A 19 28.75 -2.39 13.69
CA TYR A 19 28.61 -0.94 13.63
C TYR A 19 28.23 -0.38 15.00
N GLU A 20 28.41 0.93 15.18
CA GLU A 20 28.08 1.65 16.40
C GLU A 20 27.46 3.00 16.06
N LEU A 21 26.52 3.44 16.90
CA LEU A 21 25.86 4.74 16.77
C LEU A 21 26.87 5.90 16.92
N GLY A 22 26.68 6.94 16.12
CA GLY A 22 27.55 8.13 16.10
C GLY A 22 28.92 7.90 15.46
N LYS A 23 29.22 6.68 14.98
CA LYS A 23 30.51 6.37 14.33
C LYS A 23 30.41 6.40 12.81
N GLU A 24 31.55 6.68 12.20
CA GLU A 24 31.75 6.65 10.76
C GLU A 24 32.56 5.44 10.33
N TYR A 25 32.24 4.89 9.16
CA TYR A 25 32.86 3.72 8.61
C TYR A 25 33.20 3.94 7.14
N MET A 26 34.44 3.64 6.77
CA MET A 26 34.93 3.77 5.40
C MET A 26 35.52 2.45 4.90
N VAL A 27 35.37 2.19 3.61
CA VAL A 27 36.03 1.07 2.94
C VAL A 27 37.42 1.49 2.47
N THR A 28 38.45 0.83 2.99
CA THR A 28 39.84 1.07 2.65
C THR A 28 40.23 0.47 1.29
N SER A 29 41.42 0.82 0.80
CA SER A 29 41.98 0.28 -0.44
C SER A 29 42.17 -1.25 -0.40
N ASP A 30 42.39 -1.84 0.78
CA ASP A 30 42.43 -3.29 1.00
C ASP A 30 41.04 -3.92 1.21
N ARG A 31 39.95 -3.18 0.91
CA ARG A 31 38.55 -3.63 0.95
C ARG A 31 38.08 -4.05 2.34
N LYS A 32 38.59 -3.40 3.38
CA LYS A 32 38.13 -3.57 4.76
C LYS A 32 37.28 -2.38 5.16
N VAL A 33 36.28 -2.63 5.99
CA VAL A 33 35.52 -1.57 6.63
C VAL A 33 36.24 -1.20 7.92
N VAL A 34 36.59 0.09 8.07
CA VAL A 34 37.27 0.60 9.27
C VAL A 34 36.49 1.78 9.84
N SER A 35 36.49 1.93 11.16
CA SER A 35 35.93 3.13 11.80
C SER A 35 36.88 4.32 11.68
N VAL A 36 36.34 5.52 11.45
CA VAL A 36 37.12 6.76 11.29
C VAL A 36 36.55 7.88 12.15
N THR A 37 37.41 8.79 12.62
CA THR A 37 37.07 9.91 13.52
C THR A 37 36.76 11.21 12.78
N SER A 38 36.07 11.09 11.63
CA SER A 38 35.69 12.16 10.70
C SER A 38 36.74 12.56 9.66
N ILE A 39 36.41 12.24 8.40
CA ILE A 39 37.03 12.77 7.19
C ILE A 39 35.93 13.58 6.49
N GLY A 40 36.04 14.90 6.43
CA GLY A 40 35.07 15.72 5.68
C GLY A 40 35.35 15.68 4.16
N GLU A 41 34.43 16.01 3.25
CA GLU A 41 32.98 15.78 3.15
C GLU A 41 32.63 15.72 1.65
N GLY A 42 31.67 14.88 1.26
CA GLY A 42 30.90 15.06 0.02
C GLY A 42 30.32 13.77 -0.53
N ALA A 43 29.01 13.57 -0.38
CA ALA A 43 28.32 12.48 -1.07
C ALA A 43 28.36 12.70 -2.59
N VAL A 44 29.27 12.03 -3.29
CA VAL A 44 29.42 12.13 -4.75
C VAL A 44 28.88 10.86 -5.40
N GLU A 45 27.97 11.00 -6.37
CA GLU A 45 27.53 9.84 -7.13
C GLU A 45 28.67 9.33 -8.01
N ASP A 46 29.02 8.05 -7.89
CA ASP A 46 30.03 7.37 -8.68
C ASP A 46 29.45 6.10 -9.31
N LYS A 47 29.04 6.21 -10.58
CA LYS A 47 28.44 5.10 -11.34
C LYS A 47 29.41 3.94 -11.58
N SER A 48 30.71 4.14 -11.39
CA SER A 48 31.73 3.09 -11.52
C SER A 48 31.73 2.12 -10.33
N LEU A 49 31.11 2.48 -9.21
CA LEU A 49 30.98 1.58 -8.06
C LEU A 49 30.24 0.29 -8.44
N ARG A 50 30.78 -0.83 -7.95
CA ARG A 50 30.15 -2.14 -8.10
C ARG A 50 29.32 -2.46 -6.87
N ILE A 51 28.01 -2.44 -7.04
CA ILE A 51 27.05 -2.85 -6.01
C ILE A 51 27.32 -4.32 -5.65
N CYS A 52 27.17 -4.67 -4.38
CA CYS A 52 27.42 -6.02 -3.87
C CYS A 52 28.87 -6.51 -3.97
N SER A 53 29.85 -5.60 -4.03
CA SER A 53 31.27 -5.93 -3.88
C SER A 53 31.74 -5.79 -2.42
N SER A 54 32.90 -6.35 -2.09
CA SER A 54 33.54 -6.13 -0.78
C SER A 54 34.11 -4.72 -0.60
N SER A 55 34.14 -3.92 -1.66
CA SER A 55 34.64 -2.54 -1.62
C SER A 55 33.56 -1.50 -1.29
N VAL A 56 32.35 -1.93 -0.91
CA VAL A 56 31.23 -1.02 -0.63
C VAL A 56 30.43 -1.48 0.59
N ILE A 57 29.79 -0.52 1.25
CA ILE A 57 28.83 -0.71 2.33
C ILE A 57 27.43 -0.50 1.74
N HIS A 58 26.54 -1.47 1.97
CA HIS A 58 25.15 -1.36 1.53
C HIS A 58 24.31 -0.49 2.47
N TYR A 59 23.44 0.30 1.87
CA TYR A 59 22.36 1.04 2.52
C TYR A 59 21.11 1.03 1.62
N CYS A 60 19.98 1.46 2.17
CA CYS A 60 18.71 1.61 1.48
C CYS A 60 18.31 3.09 1.43
N ASN A 61 17.66 3.53 0.36
CA ASN A 61 17.19 4.92 0.26
C ASN A 61 15.98 5.20 1.15
N THR A 62 15.14 4.18 1.36
CA THR A 62 13.99 4.25 2.27
C THR A 62 14.12 3.21 3.38
N LEU A 63 13.42 3.44 4.49
CA LEU A 63 13.34 2.44 5.54
C LEU A 63 12.58 1.19 5.07
N GLU A 64 11.54 1.36 4.26
CA GLU A 64 10.74 0.26 3.70
C GLU A 64 11.58 -0.70 2.84
N ASP A 65 12.57 -0.18 2.12
CA ASP A 65 13.52 -1.01 1.36
C ASP A 65 14.38 -1.90 2.27
N CYS A 66 14.64 -1.50 3.52
CA CYS A 66 15.36 -2.34 4.48
C CYS A 66 14.57 -3.61 4.80
N PHE A 67 13.23 -3.53 4.82
CA PHE A 67 12.35 -4.64 5.17
C PHE A 67 12.40 -5.79 4.17
N LYS A 68 12.91 -5.55 2.95
CA LYS A 68 13.17 -6.58 1.94
C LYS A 68 14.32 -7.51 2.33
N TRP A 69 15.23 -7.03 3.17
CA TRP A 69 16.48 -7.73 3.53
C TRP A 69 16.51 -8.16 4.99
N TYR A 70 15.87 -7.38 5.86
CA TYR A 70 15.78 -7.63 7.30
C TYR A 70 14.31 -7.56 7.69
N SER A 71 13.75 -8.65 8.18
CA SER A 71 12.34 -8.70 8.56
C SER A 71 12.07 -7.87 9.82
N LEU A 72 10.89 -7.26 9.88
CA LEU A 72 10.41 -6.49 11.04
C LEU A 72 10.08 -7.37 12.26
N GLY A 73 9.77 -8.65 12.06
CA GLY A 73 9.39 -9.57 13.14
C GLY A 73 10.56 -10.21 13.90
N GLY A 74 11.79 -9.77 13.66
CA GLY A 74 13.00 -10.25 14.36
C GLY A 74 13.60 -9.17 15.25
N GLU A 75 14.71 -9.49 15.92
CA GLU A 75 15.46 -8.55 16.76
C GLU A 75 16.35 -7.59 15.93
N ASN A 76 16.00 -7.37 14.66
CA ASN A 76 16.74 -6.51 13.75
C ASN A 76 16.61 -5.03 14.15
N ARG A 77 17.70 -4.29 13.99
CA ARG A 77 17.78 -2.87 14.32
C ARG A 77 17.95 -2.04 13.06
N TYR A 78 17.35 -0.86 13.05
CA TYR A 78 17.28 0.01 11.88
C TYR A 78 17.84 1.39 12.21
N PHE A 79 18.68 1.91 11.33
CA PHE A 79 19.42 3.15 11.58
C PHE A 79 19.27 4.09 10.41
N LYS A 80 19.14 5.37 10.73
CA LYS A 80 19.35 6.44 9.77
C LYS A 80 20.84 6.69 9.64
N VAL A 81 21.29 6.80 8.41
CA VAL A 81 22.71 6.92 8.08
C VAL A 81 22.97 8.09 7.15
N ARG A 82 24.08 8.79 7.38
CA ARG A 82 24.59 9.83 6.48
C ARG A 82 25.60 9.22 5.53
N ILE A 83 25.42 9.49 4.24
CA ILE A 83 26.36 9.07 3.21
C ILE A 83 27.41 10.17 3.06
N LYS A 84 28.69 9.84 3.24
CA LYS A 84 29.78 10.83 3.26
C LYS A 84 30.76 10.72 2.10
N GLY A 85 30.83 9.54 1.47
CA GLY A 85 31.74 9.26 0.36
C GLY A 85 31.04 9.07 -0.98
N ARG A 86 31.70 8.31 -1.85
CA ARG A 86 31.14 7.97 -3.16
C ARG A 86 29.97 7.02 -2.97
N TRP A 87 28.93 7.20 -3.77
CA TRP A 87 27.74 6.36 -3.67
C TRP A 87 27.16 6.01 -5.03
N LYS A 88 26.38 4.95 -5.06
CA LYS A 88 25.62 4.52 -6.23
C LYS A 88 24.31 3.90 -5.78
N ASP A 89 23.23 4.38 -6.38
CA ASP A 89 21.94 3.72 -6.28
C ASP A 89 21.82 2.65 -7.36
N GLY A 90 21.23 1.51 -7.00
CA GLY A 90 20.99 0.44 -7.95
C GLY A 90 20.00 0.83 -9.03
N THR A 91 20.17 0.25 -10.21
CA THR A 91 19.28 0.45 -11.37
C THR A 91 18.87 -0.90 -11.93
N GLY A 92 17.67 -1.01 -12.49
CA GLY A 92 17.18 -2.27 -13.07
C GLY A 92 17.00 -3.36 -11.99
N TYR A 93 17.56 -4.56 -12.21
CA TYR A 93 17.45 -5.69 -11.28
C TYR A 93 18.04 -5.44 -9.87
N GLU A 94 18.88 -4.41 -9.70
CA GLU A 94 19.46 -4.03 -8.42
C GLU A 94 18.80 -2.79 -7.79
N SER A 95 17.66 -2.31 -8.32
CA SER A 95 17.04 -1.02 -7.93
C SER A 95 16.81 -0.80 -6.43
N ASN A 96 16.74 -1.88 -5.65
CA ASN A 96 16.48 -1.86 -4.22
C ASN A 96 17.77 -1.91 -3.36
N LYS A 97 18.95 -1.77 -3.98
CA LYS A 97 20.24 -1.82 -3.30
C LYS A 97 21.04 -0.57 -3.64
N SER A 98 21.44 0.16 -2.62
CA SER A 98 22.39 1.26 -2.77
C SER A 98 23.68 0.94 -2.05
N CYS A 99 24.77 1.56 -2.47
CA CYS A 99 26.07 1.35 -1.84
C CYS A 99 26.89 2.63 -1.73
N THR A 100 27.78 2.67 -0.74
CA THR A 100 28.75 3.74 -0.54
C THR A 100 30.07 3.19 -0.04
N ASP A 101 31.17 3.91 -0.23
CA ASP A 101 32.44 3.62 0.43
C ASP A 101 32.61 4.31 1.79
N HIS A 102 31.72 5.22 2.20
CA HIS A 102 31.81 5.91 3.49
C HIS A 102 30.44 6.32 4.04
N ILE A 103 30.13 5.83 5.24
CA ILE A 103 28.83 6.00 5.91
C ILE A 103 29.01 6.40 7.37
N GLU A 104 28.05 7.12 7.92
CA GLU A 104 27.96 7.50 9.33
C GLU A 104 26.61 7.08 9.89
N PHE A 105 26.60 6.45 11.06
CA PHE A 105 25.37 6.08 11.77
C PHE A 105 24.91 7.23 12.64
N LEU A 106 23.72 7.77 12.37
CA LEU A 106 23.23 8.97 13.04
C LEU A 106 22.36 8.62 14.25
N GLU A 107 21.28 7.89 14.00
CA GLU A 107 20.25 7.60 14.99
C GLU A 107 19.62 6.23 14.68
N GLU A 108 19.17 5.57 15.73
CA GLU A 108 18.34 4.37 15.62
C GLU A 108 16.90 4.78 15.43
N VAL A 109 16.21 4.13 14.50
CA VAL A 109 14.78 4.34 14.28
C VAL A 109 14.04 3.76 15.46
N SER A 110 13.19 4.56 16.09
CA SER A 110 12.44 4.12 17.26
C SER A 110 11.39 3.07 16.89
N LYS A 111 10.95 2.29 17.88
CA LYS A 111 9.89 1.30 17.67
C LYS A 111 8.58 1.97 17.21
N GLU A 112 8.25 3.13 17.77
CA GLU A 112 7.06 3.89 17.40
C GLU A 112 7.10 4.35 15.94
N GLU A 113 8.27 4.76 15.45
CA GLU A 113 8.45 5.17 14.07
C GLU A 113 8.40 3.97 13.10
N LEU A 114 8.94 2.82 13.51
CA LEU A 114 8.80 1.56 12.79
C LEU A 114 7.32 1.13 12.70
N ASP A 115 6.62 1.08 13.84
CA ASP A 115 5.21 0.69 13.92
C ASP A 115 4.34 1.60 13.05
N LYS A 116 4.62 2.91 13.04
CA LYS A 116 3.93 3.88 12.16
C LYS A 116 4.12 3.56 10.68
N ILE A 117 5.35 3.29 10.25
CA ILE A 117 5.64 3.00 8.83
C ILE A 117 5.00 1.68 8.40
N VAL A 118 4.99 0.68 9.28
CA VAL A 118 4.27 -0.58 9.05
C VAL A 118 2.79 -0.34 8.88
N GLN A 119 2.18 0.40 9.80
CA GLN A 119 0.76 0.73 9.73
C GLN A 119 0.44 1.50 8.45
N GLU A 120 1.23 2.51 8.09
CA GLU A 120 1.04 3.27 6.85
C GLU A 120 1.16 2.41 5.60
N LYS A 121 2.05 1.41 5.60
CA LYS A 121 2.18 0.46 4.50
C LYS A 121 0.96 -0.45 4.41
N GLU A 122 0.52 -1.03 5.52
CA GLU A 122 -0.69 -1.86 5.57
C GLU A 122 -1.93 -1.07 5.14
N ASP A 123 -2.01 0.20 5.54
CA ASP A 123 -3.07 1.12 5.14
C ASP A 123 -3.07 1.38 3.63
N ARG A 124 -1.89 1.62 3.03
CA ARG A 124 -1.76 1.77 1.56
C ARG A 124 -2.14 0.49 0.81
N GLU A 125 -1.65 -0.65 1.27
CA GLU A 125 -1.97 -1.95 0.66
C GLU A 125 -3.47 -2.26 0.74
N GLU A 126 -4.12 -1.94 1.85
CA GLU A 126 -5.56 -2.07 2.00
C GLU A 126 -6.33 -1.09 1.09
N ASP A 127 -5.92 0.17 1.03
CA ASP A 127 -6.51 1.18 0.14
C ASP A 127 -6.45 0.74 -1.33
N ASP A 128 -5.32 0.17 -1.75
CA ASP A 128 -5.12 -0.35 -3.11
C ASP A 128 -5.92 -1.63 -3.37
N ARG A 129 -6.00 -2.53 -2.39
CA ARG A 129 -6.78 -3.77 -2.47
C ARG A 129 -8.27 -3.50 -2.58
N LEU A 130 -8.77 -2.51 -1.83
CA LEU A 130 -10.18 -2.13 -1.76
C LEU A 130 -10.56 -1.00 -2.73
N LYS A 131 -9.59 -0.45 -3.48
CA LYS A 131 -9.77 0.66 -4.42
C LYS A 131 -10.32 1.92 -3.77
N LEU A 132 -9.96 2.19 -2.51
CA LEU A 132 -10.51 3.30 -1.73
C LEU A 132 -10.07 4.67 -2.28
N ASN A 133 -8.86 4.79 -2.82
CA ASN A 133 -8.41 5.98 -3.55
C ASN A 133 -9.38 6.32 -4.69
N LEU A 134 -9.73 5.34 -5.51
CA LEU A 134 -10.64 5.52 -6.63
C LEU A 134 -12.04 5.91 -6.17
N VAL A 135 -12.55 5.29 -5.10
CA VAL A 135 -13.84 5.66 -4.51
C VAL A 135 -13.85 7.11 -4.06
N ARG A 136 -12.80 7.59 -3.38
CA ARG A 136 -12.68 8.98 -2.94
C ARG A 136 -12.67 9.94 -4.13
N ASP A 137 -11.89 9.63 -5.16
CA ASP A 137 -11.85 10.43 -6.40
C ASP A 137 -13.25 10.52 -7.05
N LEU A 138 -13.96 9.39 -7.10
CA LEU A 138 -15.31 9.32 -7.65
C LEU A 138 -16.32 10.13 -6.82
N GLN A 139 -16.30 10.02 -5.49
CA GLN A 139 -17.21 10.78 -4.62
C GLN A 139 -16.87 12.27 -4.57
N ASN A 140 -15.60 12.65 -4.76
CA ASN A 140 -15.22 14.04 -4.92
C ASN A 140 -15.76 14.63 -6.23
N LYS A 141 -15.68 13.88 -7.34
CA LYS A 141 -16.21 14.33 -8.65
C LYS A 141 -17.75 14.28 -8.70
N PHE A 142 -18.35 13.27 -8.08
CA PHE A 142 -19.78 13.04 -8.02
C PHE A 142 -20.24 12.97 -6.55
N PRO A 143 -20.48 14.12 -5.89
CA PRO A 143 -20.78 14.17 -4.46
C PRO A 143 -22.01 13.37 -4.02
N ASN A 144 -22.92 13.06 -4.95
CA ASN A 144 -24.12 12.27 -4.68
C ASN A 144 -23.94 10.76 -4.93
N LEU A 145 -22.75 10.33 -5.35
CA LEU A 145 -22.44 8.94 -5.58
C LEU A 145 -22.37 8.17 -4.25
N ILE A 146 -23.09 7.06 -4.19
CA ILE A 146 -23.18 6.16 -3.05
C ILE A 146 -22.44 4.88 -3.42
N VAL A 147 -21.62 4.36 -2.50
CA VAL A 147 -20.99 3.05 -2.65
C VAL A 147 -21.91 1.98 -2.06
N GLY A 148 -22.14 0.92 -2.82
CA GLY A 148 -22.94 -0.22 -2.43
C GLY A 148 -22.13 -1.49 -2.19
N GLY A 149 -22.87 -2.59 -2.10
CA GLY A 149 -22.31 -3.92 -2.13
C GLY A 149 -21.30 -4.23 -1.03
N SER A 150 -20.33 -5.07 -1.37
CA SER A 150 -19.41 -5.63 -0.37
C SER A 150 -18.42 -4.62 0.17
N LEU A 151 -18.01 -3.64 -0.63
CA LEU A 151 -17.15 -2.57 -0.14
C LEU A 151 -17.85 -1.72 0.92
N ALA A 152 -19.14 -1.38 0.70
CA ALA A 152 -19.94 -0.66 1.67
C ALA A 152 -20.15 -1.42 2.98
N LEU A 153 -20.25 -2.77 2.94
CA LEU A 153 -20.26 -3.59 4.15
C LEU A 153 -18.92 -3.51 4.90
N TYR A 154 -17.81 -3.58 4.16
CA TYR A 154 -16.47 -3.52 4.76
C TYR A 154 -16.21 -2.22 5.51
N LEU A 155 -16.55 -1.10 4.85
CA LEU A 155 -16.48 0.24 5.43
C LEU A 155 -17.40 0.42 6.64
N GLN A 156 -18.42 -0.44 6.78
CA GLN A 156 -19.34 -0.48 7.92
C GLN A 156 -18.95 -1.52 8.99
N GLY A 157 -17.77 -2.14 8.87
CA GLY A 157 -17.20 -3.02 9.89
C GLY A 157 -17.31 -4.52 9.59
N ALA A 158 -17.95 -4.92 8.49
CA ALA A 158 -17.96 -6.34 8.10
C ALA A 158 -16.58 -6.80 7.62
N ARG A 159 -16.23 -8.07 7.86
CA ARG A 159 -14.94 -8.67 7.47
C ARG A 159 -15.17 -9.92 6.64
N LEU A 160 -15.54 -9.72 5.37
CA LEU A 160 -15.66 -10.81 4.42
C LEU A 160 -14.27 -11.28 4.00
N ARG A 161 -13.98 -12.58 4.12
CA ARG A 161 -12.63 -13.14 3.89
C ARG A 161 -12.08 -12.77 2.52
N ARG A 162 -12.95 -12.79 1.50
CA ARG A 162 -12.54 -12.42 0.12
C ARG A 162 -12.09 -10.97 0.01
N LEU A 163 -12.65 -10.04 0.78
CA LEU A 163 -12.21 -8.64 0.75
C LEU A 163 -10.87 -8.45 1.45
N GLU A 164 -10.59 -9.27 2.48
CA GLU A 164 -9.31 -9.27 3.19
C GLU A 164 -8.19 -9.93 2.38
N VAL A 165 -8.50 -10.97 1.61
CA VAL A 165 -7.47 -11.72 0.87
C VAL A 165 -7.36 -11.28 -0.59
N GLU A 166 -8.49 -11.13 -1.28
CA GLU A 166 -8.54 -10.91 -2.74
C GLU A 166 -8.85 -9.45 -3.10
N GLY A 167 -9.56 -8.74 -2.21
CA GLY A 167 -9.96 -7.35 -2.39
C GLY A 167 -11.28 -7.15 -3.11
N CYS A 168 -11.49 -5.91 -3.56
CA CYS A 168 -12.71 -5.52 -4.27
C CYS A 168 -12.47 -5.59 -5.79
N GLY A 169 -13.08 -6.58 -6.44
CA GLY A 169 -12.96 -6.76 -7.90
C GLY A 169 -13.83 -5.82 -8.73
N ASP A 170 -14.99 -5.45 -8.18
CA ASP A 170 -16.01 -4.57 -8.75
C ASP A 170 -16.37 -3.46 -7.76
N LEU A 171 -16.72 -2.27 -8.26
CA LEU A 171 -17.29 -1.19 -7.47
C LEU A 171 -18.78 -1.06 -7.79
N ASP A 172 -19.63 -1.39 -6.82
CA ASP A 172 -21.07 -1.19 -6.90
C ASP A 172 -21.36 0.28 -6.55
N LEU A 173 -21.85 1.06 -7.51
CA LEU A 173 -22.09 2.48 -7.40
C LEU A 173 -23.57 2.79 -7.61
N ILE A 174 -24.11 3.70 -6.81
CA ILE A 174 -25.48 4.17 -6.94
C ILE A 174 -25.46 5.69 -7.05
N HIS A 175 -26.21 6.24 -8.00
CA HIS A 175 -26.37 7.68 -8.13
C HIS A 175 -27.87 8.03 -8.26
N PRO A 176 -28.36 9.11 -7.63
CA PRO A 176 -29.78 9.47 -7.70
C PRO A 176 -30.23 9.98 -9.07
N PHE A 177 -29.26 10.35 -9.92
CA PHE A 177 -29.49 10.86 -11.27
C PHE A 177 -28.60 10.13 -12.25
N TRP A 178 -28.94 10.19 -13.53
CA TRP A 178 -28.04 9.74 -14.57
C TRP A 178 -26.70 10.51 -14.48
N VAL A 179 -25.57 9.81 -14.59
CA VAL A 179 -24.21 10.39 -14.66
C VAL A 179 -23.38 9.72 -15.75
N ASP A 180 -22.59 10.51 -16.50
CA ASP A 180 -21.69 9.97 -17.52
C ASP A 180 -20.34 9.72 -16.90
N LEU A 181 -20.03 8.46 -16.62
CA LEU A 181 -18.70 8.14 -16.16
C LEU A 181 -17.66 8.29 -17.29
N LYS A 182 -18.05 8.41 -18.57
CA LYS A 182 -17.11 8.65 -19.69
C LYS A 182 -16.41 10.01 -19.59
N GLU A 183 -16.93 10.95 -18.80
CA GLU A 183 -16.24 12.21 -18.52
C GLU A 183 -14.97 12.03 -17.68
N LEU A 184 -14.74 10.84 -17.12
CA LEU A 184 -13.48 10.50 -16.45
C LEU A 184 -12.46 9.98 -17.48
N ASP A 185 -11.24 10.50 -17.40
CA ASP A 185 -10.14 10.06 -18.26
C ASP A 185 -9.86 8.55 -18.08
N GLY A 186 -9.86 7.83 -19.20
CA GLY A 186 -9.57 6.39 -19.22
C GLY A 186 -10.75 5.48 -18.87
N VAL A 187 -11.98 6.00 -18.86
CA VAL A 187 -13.19 5.18 -18.75
C VAL A 187 -13.55 4.52 -20.09
N ALA A 188 -13.78 3.21 -20.04
CA ALA A 188 -14.40 2.45 -21.12
C ALA A 188 -15.81 2.01 -20.69
N HIS A 189 -16.80 2.22 -21.54
CA HIS A 189 -18.16 1.71 -21.33
C HIS A 189 -18.24 0.26 -21.81
N ILE A 190 -18.85 -0.61 -21.00
CA ILE A 190 -19.10 -1.99 -21.35
C ILE A 190 -20.60 -2.14 -21.55
N ASP A 191 -21.02 -2.35 -22.80
CA ASP A 191 -22.41 -2.68 -23.10
C ASP A 191 -22.70 -4.14 -22.66
N ALA A 192 -23.02 -4.29 -21.38
CA ALA A 192 -23.27 -5.58 -20.75
C ALA A 192 -24.68 -5.67 -20.17
N LYS A 193 -25.71 -5.30 -20.95
CA LYS A 193 -27.13 -5.60 -20.62
C LYS A 193 -27.49 -7.10 -20.71
N ASN A 194 -26.59 -8.00 -20.31
CA ASN A 194 -26.78 -9.44 -20.44
C ASN A 194 -26.63 -10.23 -19.12
N SER A 195 -26.56 -9.57 -17.96
CA SER A 195 -26.67 -10.25 -16.65
C SER A 195 -27.88 -9.73 -15.90
N GLY A 196 -28.74 -10.61 -15.37
CA GLY A 196 -29.95 -10.24 -14.60
C GLY A 196 -29.66 -9.61 -13.23
N ASN A 197 -28.83 -8.57 -13.21
CA ASN A 197 -28.52 -7.73 -12.06
C ASN A 197 -29.36 -6.43 -12.11
N THR A 198 -29.29 -5.64 -11.04
CA THR A 198 -30.07 -4.38 -10.88
C THR A 198 -29.28 -3.14 -11.34
N PHE A 199 -28.21 -3.31 -12.11
CA PHE A 199 -27.36 -2.19 -12.55
C PHE A 199 -27.80 -1.71 -13.93
N ASP A 200 -27.78 -0.39 -14.11
CA ASP A 200 -28.22 0.27 -15.34
C ASP A 200 -27.10 0.34 -16.37
N GLU A 201 -25.86 0.56 -15.91
CA GLU A 201 -24.68 0.75 -16.74
C GLU A 201 -23.44 0.08 -16.12
N THR A 202 -22.55 -0.45 -16.96
CA THR A 202 -21.26 -0.97 -16.53
C THR A 202 -20.12 -0.24 -17.24
N PHE A 203 -19.10 0.14 -16.49
CA PHE A 203 -17.89 0.79 -16.99
C PHE A 203 -16.64 0.06 -16.51
N THR A 204 -15.50 0.41 -17.10
CA THR A 204 -14.17 0.05 -16.59
C THR A 204 -13.32 1.28 -16.50
N LEU A 205 -12.67 1.48 -15.36
CA LEU A 205 -11.74 2.59 -15.11
C LEU A 205 -10.46 2.04 -14.48
N LYS A 206 -9.30 2.26 -15.13
CA LYS A 206 -8.00 1.77 -14.65
C LYS A 206 -8.01 0.25 -14.35
N GLY A 207 -8.73 -0.53 -15.16
CA GLY A 207 -8.88 -1.98 -14.98
C GLY A 207 -9.88 -2.41 -13.89
N VAL A 208 -10.56 -1.47 -13.23
CA VAL A 208 -11.59 -1.75 -12.22
C VAL A 208 -12.98 -1.66 -12.87
N LYS A 209 -13.82 -2.68 -12.67
CA LYS A 209 -15.21 -2.68 -13.12
C LYS A 209 -16.05 -1.79 -12.21
N LEU A 210 -16.83 -0.89 -12.80
CA LEU A 210 -17.78 -0.01 -12.11
C LEU A 210 -19.20 -0.41 -12.54
N ASP A 211 -20.01 -0.89 -11.61
CA ASP A 211 -21.41 -1.22 -11.84
C ASP A 211 -22.29 -0.10 -11.28
N LEU A 212 -22.94 0.67 -12.15
CA LEU A 212 -23.70 1.86 -11.79
C LEU A 212 -25.21 1.56 -11.82
N SER A 213 -25.89 1.89 -10.73
CA SER A 213 -27.35 1.93 -10.64
C SER A 213 -27.86 3.36 -10.45
N ILE A 214 -28.96 3.70 -11.09
CA ILE A 214 -29.63 4.99 -11.01
C ILE A 214 -30.89 4.83 -10.16
N GLU A 215 -30.82 5.26 -8.89
CA GLU A 215 -31.93 5.13 -7.94
C GLU A 215 -32.17 6.47 -7.21
N PRO A 216 -33.16 7.26 -7.66
CA PRO A 216 -33.43 8.60 -7.13
C PRO A 216 -33.74 8.65 -5.64
N ASN A 217 -34.29 7.57 -5.08
CA ASN A 217 -34.73 7.52 -3.69
C ASN A 217 -33.78 6.73 -2.78
N GLU A 218 -32.57 6.40 -3.28
CA GLU A 218 -31.64 5.59 -2.52
C GLU A 218 -31.16 6.33 -1.27
N LYS A 219 -31.24 5.64 -0.13
CA LYS A 219 -30.75 6.18 1.14
C LYS A 219 -29.26 5.90 1.26
N TYR A 220 -28.56 6.78 1.97
CA TYR A 220 -27.16 6.59 2.27
C TYR A 220 -26.85 6.85 3.75
N LYS A 221 -25.69 6.34 4.17
CA LYS A 221 -25.03 6.65 5.43
C LYS A 221 -23.66 7.25 5.12
N ILE A 222 -23.20 8.16 5.97
CA ILE A 222 -21.80 8.60 5.95
C ILE A 222 -21.07 7.79 7.01
N VAL A 223 -19.96 7.17 6.61
CA VAL A 223 -19.10 6.38 7.50
C VAL A 223 -17.68 6.91 7.45
N GLU A 224 -17.01 6.88 8.60
CA GLU A 224 -15.60 7.21 8.68
C GLU A 224 -14.78 5.92 8.71
N PHE A 225 -13.77 5.84 7.87
CA PHE A 225 -12.83 4.73 7.81
C PHE A 225 -11.43 5.29 7.60
N LYS A 226 -10.53 5.05 8.57
CA LYS A 226 -9.15 5.56 8.59
C LYS A 226 -9.06 7.08 8.30
N GLY A 227 -9.87 7.86 9.01
CA GLY A 227 -9.90 9.33 8.88
C GLY A 227 -10.51 9.86 7.58
N ASN A 228 -11.03 8.99 6.71
CA ASN A 228 -11.70 9.37 5.47
C ASN A 228 -13.21 9.10 5.57
N THR A 229 -14.01 9.96 4.96
CA THR A 229 -15.48 9.82 4.94
C THR A 229 -15.97 9.22 3.64
N TYR A 230 -16.91 8.28 3.73
CA TYR A 230 -17.50 7.61 2.57
C TYR A 230 -19.03 7.67 2.63
N LYS A 231 -19.67 7.95 1.50
CA LYS A 231 -21.12 7.81 1.34
C LYS A 231 -21.45 6.38 0.89
N VAL A 232 -22.14 5.62 1.72
CA VAL A 232 -22.39 4.18 1.50
C VAL A 232 -23.87 3.82 1.65
N ASN A 233 -24.33 2.72 1.05
CA ASN A 233 -25.67 2.20 1.34
C ASN A 233 -25.76 1.71 2.80
N PRO A 234 -26.93 1.82 3.45
CA PRO A 234 -27.20 1.15 4.72
C PRO A 234 -27.02 -0.36 4.61
N VAL A 235 -26.55 -0.99 5.69
CA VAL A 235 -26.29 -2.44 5.75
C VAL A 235 -27.54 -3.24 5.36
N GLU A 236 -28.71 -2.83 5.81
CA GLU A 236 -29.99 -3.50 5.55
C GLU A 236 -30.30 -3.57 4.06
N ARG A 237 -30.02 -2.48 3.34
CA ARG A 237 -30.22 -2.40 1.89
C ARG A 237 -29.25 -3.32 1.15
N ILE A 238 -27.99 -3.37 1.59
CA ILE A 238 -27.00 -4.25 0.98
C ILE A 238 -27.38 -5.72 1.20
N LEU A 239 -27.84 -6.06 2.41
CA LEU A 239 -28.30 -7.40 2.75
C LEU A 239 -29.54 -7.80 1.94
N GLU A 240 -30.46 -6.87 1.69
CA GLU A 240 -31.62 -7.10 0.82
C GLU A 240 -31.17 -7.57 -0.58
N PHE A 241 -30.30 -6.80 -1.25
CA PHE A 241 -29.77 -7.17 -2.56
C PHE A 241 -28.99 -8.48 -2.53
N LYS A 242 -28.14 -8.70 -1.52
CA LYS A 242 -27.41 -9.98 -1.39
C LYS A 242 -28.37 -11.17 -1.25
N CYS A 243 -29.43 -11.05 -0.45
CA CYS A 243 -30.45 -12.10 -0.31
C CYS A 243 -31.19 -12.36 -1.63
N GLN A 244 -31.49 -11.32 -2.40
CA GLN A 244 -32.10 -11.46 -3.73
C GLN A 244 -31.15 -12.20 -4.69
N TYR A 245 -29.89 -11.79 -4.77
CA TYR A 245 -28.90 -12.42 -5.63
C TYR A 245 -28.55 -13.85 -5.21
N ALA A 246 -28.53 -14.13 -3.91
CA ALA A 246 -28.32 -15.47 -3.37
C ALA A 246 -29.38 -16.48 -3.84
N ARG A 247 -30.59 -16.03 -4.20
CA ARG A 247 -31.66 -16.88 -4.74
C ARG A 247 -31.49 -17.22 -6.22
N GLN A 248 -30.61 -16.54 -6.94
CA GLN A 248 -30.36 -16.79 -8.36
C GLN A 248 -29.47 -18.03 -8.58
N LYS A 249 -29.50 -18.61 -9.80
CA LYS A 249 -28.74 -19.82 -10.16
C LYS A 249 -27.22 -19.69 -9.91
N ASN A 250 -26.67 -18.48 -10.06
CA ASN A 250 -25.25 -18.18 -9.86
C ASN A 250 -24.96 -17.43 -8.54
N GLY A 251 -25.90 -17.46 -7.58
CA GLY A 251 -25.83 -16.68 -6.34
C GLY A 251 -24.86 -17.17 -5.26
N GLN A 252 -23.94 -18.10 -5.57
CA GLN A 252 -23.09 -18.75 -4.56
C GLN A 252 -22.18 -17.76 -3.81
N LYS A 253 -21.62 -16.76 -4.51
CA LYS A 253 -20.85 -15.65 -3.91
C LYS A 253 -21.65 -14.96 -2.81
N HIS A 254 -22.92 -14.66 -3.06
CA HIS A 254 -23.78 -13.94 -2.12
C HIS A 254 -24.23 -14.83 -0.95
N LYS A 255 -24.47 -16.12 -1.19
CA LYS A 255 -24.74 -17.09 -0.10
C LYS A 255 -23.57 -17.18 0.87
N GLN A 256 -22.35 -17.24 0.34
CA GLN A 256 -21.13 -17.27 1.14
C GLN A 256 -20.95 -15.97 1.95
N ASP A 257 -21.12 -14.80 1.32
CA ASP A 257 -21.06 -13.51 2.01
C ASP A 257 -22.07 -13.46 3.18
N ILE A 258 -23.32 -13.90 2.96
CA ILE A 258 -24.37 -13.92 4.00
C ILE A 258 -23.98 -14.88 5.14
N TYR A 259 -23.45 -16.06 4.81
CA TYR A 259 -23.02 -17.03 5.81
C TYR A 259 -21.91 -16.48 6.70
N GLU A 260 -20.90 -15.81 6.12
CA GLU A 260 -19.80 -15.19 6.87
C GLU A 260 -20.31 -14.12 7.85
N LEU A 261 -21.23 -13.25 7.40
CA LEU A 261 -21.84 -12.22 8.23
C LEU A 261 -22.62 -12.81 9.42
N ILE A 262 -23.36 -13.90 9.21
CA ILE A 262 -24.12 -14.57 10.28
C ILE A 262 -23.19 -15.31 11.23
N ALA A 263 -22.12 -15.91 10.72
CA ALA A 263 -21.17 -16.68 11.51
C ALA A 263 -20.27 -15.80 12.41
N GLY A 264 -20.33 -14.47 12.27
CA GLY A 264 -19.49 -13.53 13.03
C GLY A 264 -18.00 -13.72 12.74
N LYS A 265 -17.68 -14.08 11.50
CA LYS A 265 -16.31 -14.22 11.01
C LYS A 265 -15.84 -12.92 10.37
#